data_AF-A0A430ANP6-F1
#
_entry.id   AF-A0A430ANP6-F1
#
_cell.length_a   1.000
_cell.length_b   1.000
_cell.length_c   1.000
_cell.angle_alpha   90.00
_cell.angle_beta   90.00
_cell.angle_gamma   90.00
#
_symmetry.space_group_name_H-M   'P 1'
#
loop_
_entity.id
_entity.type
_entity.pdbx_description
1 polymer ?
#
loop_
_entity_poly.entity_id
_entity_poly.type
_entity_poly.pdbx_seq_one_letter_code
_entity_poly.pdbx_strand_id
1 'polypeptide(L)'
;MKNQPNRMCFKHGLLAGAVTGTVLGLASGVLLTSLYFNKKTIHADTILETVKKAFLSEGPIEGSWIHLTKDPLQRFAIKTQTYTGGISRMEDGQLVQYEFVADAYTGTVLDIYRL
;
A
#
# COMPACT_ATOMS: atom_id res chain seq x y z
N MET A 1 -35.06 -56.12 22.50
CA MET A 1 -34.65 -54.77 22.96
C MET A 1 -33.39 -54.38 22.19
N LYS A 2 -33.44 -53.39 21.30
CA LYS A 2 -32.28 -52.96 20.48
C LYS A 2 -31.41 -52.01 21.32
N ASN A 3 -30.23 -52.47 21.72
CA ASN A 3 -29.22 -51.66 22.40
C ASN A 3 -28.53 -50.77 21.35
N GLN A 4 -28.63 -49.45 21.48
CA GLN A 4 -28.00 -48.46 20.59
C GLN A 4 -26.84 -47.78 21.34
N PRO A 5 -25.58 -48.23 21.20
CA PRO A 5 -24.48 -47.57 21.88
C PRO A 5 -24.01 -46.31 21.12
N ASN A 6 -23.75 -45.26 21.89
CA ASN A 6 -22.69 -44.27 21.64
C ASN A 6 -22.85 -43.23 20.51
N ARG A 7 -24.07 -42.72 20.25
CA ARG A 7 -24.24 -41.51 19.40
C ARG A 7 -23.96 -40.18 20.12
N MET A 8 -23.81 -40.21 21.45
CA MET A 8 -23.70 -39.00 22.28
C MET A 8 -22.27 -38.42 22.34
N CYS A 9 -21.24 -39.28 22.30
CA CYS A 9 -19.83 -38.87 22.42
C CYS A 9 -19.27 -38.23 21.13
N PHE A 10 -19.71 -38.70 19.95
CA PHE A 10 -19.19 -38.23 18.67
C PHE A 10 -19.67 -36.82 18.29
N LYS A 11 -20.93 -36.48 18.62
CA LYS A 11 -21.51 -35.16 18.31
C LYS A 11 -20.86 -34.03 19.09
N HIS A 12 -20.52 -34.26 20.36
CA HIS A 12 -19.84 -33.25 21.19
C HIS A 12 -18.39 -33.01 20.75
N GLY A 13 -17.66 -34.07 20.37
CA GLY A 13 -16.30 -33.94 19.83
C GLY A 13 -16.25 -33.21 18.49
N LEU A 14 -17.22 -33.45 17.61
CA LEU A 14 -17.33 -32.76 16.31
C LEU A 14 -17.67 -31.27 16.47
N LEU A 15 -18.59 -30.92 17.37
CA LEU A 15 -18.94 -29.52 17.65
C LEU A 15 -17.79 -28.77 18.32
N ALA A 16 -17.11 -29.37 19.30
CA ALA A 16 -15.94 -28.78 19.94
C ALA A 16 -14.77 -28.59 18.94
N GLY A 17 -14.53 -29.57 18.07
CA GLY A 17 -13.54 -29.49 17.00
C GLY A 17 -13.88 -28.42 15.95
N ALA A 18 -15.15 -28.32 15.54
CA ALA A 18 -15.61 -27.31 14.60
C ALA A 18 -15.45 -25.90 15.17
N VAL A 19 -15.88 -25.65 16.41
CA VAL A 19 -15.76 -24.33 17.05
C VAL A 19 -14.29 -23.93 17.21
N THR A 20 -13.45 -24.83 17.72
CA THR A 20 -12.03 -24.54 17.93
C THR A 20 -11.29 -24.31 16.60
N GLY A 21 -11.61 -25.11 15.57
CA GLY A 21 -11.07 -24.96 14.23
C GLY A 21 -11.48 -23.66 13.56
N THR A 22 -12.74 -23.24 13.70
CA THR A 22 -13.23 -21.96 13.14
C THR A 22 -12.57 -20.76 13.80
N VAL A 23 -12.43 -20.76 15.14
CA VAL A 23 -11.79 -19.66 15.86
C VAL A 23 -10.33 -19.51 15.46
N LEU A 24 -9.57 -20.62 15.43
CA LEU A 24 -8.16 -20.60 15.00
C LEU A 24 -8.01 -20.20 13.53
N GLY A 25 -8.91 -20.68 12.66
CA GLY A 25 -8.91 -20.34 11.23
C GLY A 25 -9.19 -18.87 10.97
N LEU A 26 -10.18 -18.27 11.67
CA LEU A 26 -10.48 -16.85 11.53
C LEU A 26 -9.36 -15.97 12.10
N ALA A 27 -8.82 -16.31 13.27
CA ALA A 27 -7.72 -15.55 13.88
C ALA A 27 -6.48 -15.54 12.98
N SER A 28 -6.08 -16.70 12.46
CA SER A 28 -4.94 -16.83 11.54
C SER A 28 -5.19 -16.10 10.21
N GLY A 29 -6.41 -16.17 9.66
CA GLY A 29 -6.80 -15.43 8.47
C GLY A 29 -6.64 -13.92 8.64
N VAL A 30 -7.16 -13.35 9.73
CA VAL A 30 -7.06 -11.90 10.02
C VAL A 30 -5.61 -11.45 10.18
N LEU A 31 -4.78 -12.22 10.89
CA LEU A 31 -3.36 -11.95 11.07
C LEU A 31 -2.60 -11.92 9.74
N LEU A 32 -2.79 -12.95 8.90
CA LEU A 32 -2.13 -13.05 7.59
C LEU A 32 -2.56 -11.91 6.66
N THR A 33 -3.85 -11.59 6.65
CA THR A 33 -4.42 -10.48 5.89
C THR A 33 -3.79 -9.14 6.29
N SER A 34 -3.73 -8.83 7.58
CA SER A 34 -3.15 -7.57 8.07
C SER A 34 -1.68 -7.39 7.65
N LEU A 35 -0.87 -8.46 7.76
CA LEU A 35 0.54 -8.42 7.38
C LEU A 35 0.73 -8.25 5.86
N TYR A 36 -0.16 -8.81 5.05
CA TYR A 36 -0.09 -8.73 3.60
C TYR A 36 -0.48 -7.34 3.09
N PHE A 37 -1.53 -6.74 3.63
CA PHE A 37 -1.98 -5.41 3.24
C PHE A 37 -0.98 -4.31 3.63
N ASN A 38 -0.30 -4.43 4.78
CA ASN A 38 0.73 -3.47 5.20
C ASN A 38 1.97 -3.45 4.29
N LYS A 39 2.12 -4.42 3.38
CA LYS A 39 3.24 -4.49 2.44
C LYS A 39 2.89 -4.03 1.03
N LYS A 40 1.61 -3.75 0.74
CA LYS A 40 1.20 -3.31 -0.59
C LYS A 40 1.57 -1.85 -0.78
N THR A 41 2.33 -1.61 -1.83
CA THR A 41 2.74 -0.27 -2.27
C THR A 41 1.91 0.14 -3.47
N ILE A 42 1.71 1.43 -3.64
CA ILE A 42 1.09 2.01 -4.83
C ILE A 42 2.08 1.91 -6.00
N HIS A 43 1.57 1.77 -7.22
CA HIS A 43 2.40 1.80 -8.42
C HIS A 43 2.95 3.21 -8.67
N ALA A 44 4.22 3.30 -9.05
CA ALA A 44 4.89 4.55 -9.38
C ALA A 44 4.08 5.39 -10.39
N ASP A 45 3.59 4.77 -11.46
CA ASP A 45 2.80 5.45 -12.49
C ASP A 45 1.52 6.11 -11.92
N THR A 46 0.86 5.48 -10.93
CA THR A 46 -0.31 6.07 -10.28
C THR A 46 0.05 7.34 -9.50
N ILE A 47 1.21 7.33 -8.84
CA ILE A 47 1.72 8.51 -8.13
C ILE A 47 2.07 9.61 -9.14
N LEU A 48 2.80 9.26 -10.21
CA LEU A 48 3.15 10.20 -11.28
C LEU A 48 1.91 10.86 -11.89
N GLU A 49 0.86 10.08 -12.19
CA GLU A 49 -0.39 10.63 -12.72
C GLU A 49 -1.10 11.57 -11.74
N THR A 50 -1.07 11.28 -10.44
CA THR A 50 -1.60 12.18 -9.42
C THR A 50 -0.83 13.51 -9.38
N VAL A 51 0.51 13.46 -9.38
CA VAL A 51 1.34 14.66 -9.38
C VAL A 51 1.15 15.47 -10.67
N LYS A 52 1.14 14.81 -11.83
CA LYS A 52 0.86 15.46 -13.12
C LYS A 52 -0.48 16.19 -13.10
N LYS A 53 -1.54 15.57 -12.59
CA LYS A 53 -2.86 16.21 -12.47
C LYS A 53 -2.84 17.46 -11.59
N ALA A 54 -2.10 17.43 -10.49
CA ALA A 54 -1.94 18.60 -9.62
C ALA A 54 -1.23 19.75 -10.36
N PHE A 55 -0.10 19.48 -11.04
CA PHE A 55 0.60 20.50 -11.83
C PHE A 55 -0.23 21.02 -13.00
N LEU A 56 -0.92 20.13 -13.72
CA LEU A 56 -1.81 20.47 -14.84
C LEU A 56 -2.98 21.38 -14.42
N SER A 57 -3.38 21.34 -13.14
CA SER A 57 -4.41 22.24 -12.61
C SER A 57 -3.93 23.69 -12.46
N GLU A 58 -2.62 23.90 -12.38
CA GLU A 58 -2.00 25.24 -12.30
C GLU A 58 -1.50 25.74 -13.65
N GLY A 59 -1.17 24.84 -14.58
CA GLY A 59 -0.70 25.20 -15.92
C GLY A 59 -0.21 24.00 -16.73
N PRO A 60 0.09 24.20 -18.03
CA PRO A 60 0.61 23.13 -18.87
C PRO A 60 1.97 22.61 -18.36
N ILE A 61 2.20 21.32 -18.53
CA ILE A 61 3.49 20.68 -18.28
C ILE A 61 4.14 20.29 -19.61
N GLU A 62 5.46 20.36 -19.68
CA GLU A 62 6.25 19.98 -20.85
C GLU A 62 6.70 18.52 -20.79
N GLY A 63 6.85 17.97 -19.57
CA GLY A 63 7.33 16.61 -19.38
C GLY A 63 7.18 16.11 -17.95
N SER A 64 7.36 14.80 -17.79
CA SER A 64 7.25 14.13 -16.50
C SER A 64 8.01 12.80 -16.50
N TRP A 65 8.61 12.43 -15.37
CA TRP A 65 9.27 11.13 -15.20
C TRP A 65 9.12 10.63 -13.75
N ILE A 66 9.29 9.31 -13.55
CA ILE A 66 9.36 8.71 -12.23
C ILE A 66 10.29 7.50 -12.25
N HIS A 67 11.11 7.32 -11.22
CA HIS A 67 11.86 6.10 -11.01
C HIS A 67 10.94 4.98 -10.53
N LEU A 68 11.01 3.81 -11.19
CA LEU A 68 10.21 2.64 -10.82
C LEU A 68 10.79 1.87 -9.63
N THR A 69 12.03 2.19 -9.25
CA THR A 69 12.71 1.64 -8.08
C THR A 69 12.29 2.41 -6.84
N LYS A 70 12.06 1.68 -5.74
CA LYS A 70 11.78 2.27 -4.43
C LYS A 70 13.07 2.49 -3.67
N ASP A 71 13.21 3.66 -3.08
CA ASP A 71 14.35 4.01 -2.24
C ASP A 71 13.93 4.01 -0.76
N PRO A 72 14.76 3.48 0.16
CA PRO A 72 14.48 3.56 1.58
C PRO A 72 14.68 5.00 2.07
N LEU A 73 13.68 5.56 2.74
CA LEU A 73 13.76 6.85 3.40
C LEU A 73 13.74 6.66 4.92
N GLN A 74 14.75 7.21 5.60
CA GLN A 74 14.77 7.32 7.06
C GLN A 74 14.90 8.78 7.49
N ARG A 75 13.89 9.28 8.20
CA ARG A 75 13.89 10.60 8.83
C ARG A 75 13.63 10.43 10.32
N PHE A 76 14.67 10.56 11.14
CA PHE A 76 14.62 10.27 12.57
C PHE A 76 14.11 8.85 12.86
N ALA A 77 12.97 8.73 13.56
CA ALA A 77 12.32 7.47 13.90
C ALA A 77 11.37 6.94 12.80
N ILE A 78 11.13 7.73 11.75
CA ILE A 78 10.22 7.36 10.66
C ILE A 78 11.01 6.65 9.56
N LYS A 79 10.55 5.46 9.17
CA LYS A 79 11.10 4.65 8.09
C LYS A 79 10.01 4.36 7.08
N THR A 80 10.24 4.68 5.81
CA THR A 80 9.33 4.36 4.72
C THR A 80 10.10 4.02 3.44
N GLN A 81 9.39 3.67 2.38
CA GLN A 81 9.91 3.56 1.03
C GLN A 81 9.34 4.70 0.20
N THR A 82 10.13 5.24 -0.70
CA THR A 82 9.75 6.38 -1.53
C THR A 82 10.00 6.13 -3.00
N TYR A 83 9.28 6.87 -3.83
CA TYR A 83 9.56 7.07 -5.22
C TYR A 83 10.04 8.49 -5.47
N THR A 84 10.96 8.66 -6.41
CA THR A 84 11.43 9.96 -6.88
C THR A 84 10.98 10.15 -8.32
N GLY A 85 10.48 11.34 -8.63
CA GLY A 85 10.09 11.70 -9.98
C GLY A 85 10.21 13.20 -10.20
N GLY A 86 9.85 13.66 -11.39
CA GLY A 86 9.91 15.07 -11.71
C GLY A 86 8.88 15.51 -12.73
N ILE A 87 8.61 16.81 -12.73
CA ILE A 87 7.74 17.52 -13.66
C ILE A 87 8.53 18.68 -14.25
N SER A 88 8.43 18.91 -15.55
CA SER A 88 8.94 20.13 -16.18
C SER A 88 7.79 21.00 -16.70
N ARG A 89 7.90 22.32 -16.53
CA ARG A 89 6.94 23.29 -17.08
C ARG A 89 7.62 24.59 -17.47
N MET A 90 6.96 25.39 -18.29
CA MET A 90 7.41 26.73 -18.62
C MET A 90 6.99 27.74 -17.54
N GLU A 91 7.94 28.50 -17.01
CA GLU A 91 7.72 29.65 -16.13
C GLU A 91 8.54 30.83 -16.65
N ASP A 92 7.91 31.99 -16.85
CA ASP A 92 8.58 33.21 -17.34
C ASP A 92 9.46 33.01 -18.59
N GLY A 93 9.01 32.13 -19.50
CA GLY A 93 9.73 31.80 -20.73
C GLY A 93 10.95 30.87 -20.53
N GLN A 94 11.12 30.30 -19.33
CA GLN A 94 12.17 29.34 -19.02
C GLN A 94 11.58 27.96 -18.69
N LEU A 95 12.26 26.90 -19.15
CA LEU A 95 11.92 25.54 -18.76
C LEU A 95 12.42 25.30 -17.34
N VAL A 96 11.48 25.07 -16.42
CA VAL A 96 11.74 24.80 -15.00
C VAL A 96 11.47 23.33 -14.72
N GLN A 97 12.36 22.69 -13.96
CA GLN A 97 12.19 21.31 -13.51
C GLN A 97 11.96 21.26 -12.00
N TYR A 98 10.93 20.53 -11.61
CA TYR A 98 10.63 20.15 -10.24
C TYR A 98 10.95 18.68 -10.05
N GLU A 99 11.54 18.35 -8.91
CA GLU A 99 11.73 16.98 -8.44
C GLU A 99 10.90 16.77 -7.18
N PHE A 100 10.21 15.64 -7.10
CA PHE A 100 9.37 15.28 -5.98
C PHE A 100 9.78 13.92 -5.40
N VAL A 101 9.58 13.79 -4.09
CA VAL A 101 9.73 12.53 -3.35
C VAL A 101 8.36 12.16 -2.80
N ALA A 102 7.87 10.97 -3.12
CA ALA A 102 6.56 10.50 -2.71
C ALA A 102 6.64 9.19 -1.93
N ASP A 103 5.82 9.05 -0.89
CA ASP A 103 5.69 7.83 -0.09
C ASP A 103 5.09 6.69 -0.93
N ALA A 104 5.76 5.54 -0.97
CA ALA A 104 5.38 4.42 -1.83
C ALA A 104 4.13 3.68 -1.35
N TYR A 105 3.71 3.83 -0.09
CA TYR A 105 2.56 3.14 0.48
C TYR A 105 1.27 3.96 0.36
N THR A 106 1.38 5.29 0.49
CA THR A 106 0.25 6.22 0.51
C THR A 106 0.15 7.09 -0.74
N GLY A 107 1.25 7.24 -1.48
CA GLY A 107 1.35 8.15 -2.63
C GLY A 107 1.45 9.63 -2.22
N THR A 108 1.57 9.91 -0.92
CA THR A 108 1.71 11.28 -0.41
C THR A 108 3.04 11.88 -0.88
N VAL A 109 3.00 13.07 -1.47
CA VAL A 109 4.22 13.83 -1.80
C VAL A 109 4.83 14.33 -0.49
N LEU A 110 6.00 13.80 -0.14
CA LEU A 110 6.74 14.13 1.07
C LEU A 110 7.58 15.40 0.90
N ASP A 111 8.08 15.63 -0.31
CA ASP A 111 8.89 16.79 -0.65
C ASP A 111 8.74 17.12 -2.14
N ILE A 112 8.89 18.39 -2.46
CA ILE A 112 8.96 18.87 -3.84
C ILE A 112 9.81 20.13 -3.90
N TYR A 113 10.79 20.15 -4.80
CA TYR A 113 11.71 21.27 -4.95
C TYR A 113 12.02 21.53 -6.41
N ARG A 114 12.32 22.80 -6.71
CA ARG A 114 12.78 23.26 -8.01
C ARG A 114 14.28 23.02 -8.15
N LEU A 115 14.71 22.56 -9.32
CA LEU A 115 16.11 22.42 -9.72
C LEU A 115 16.66 23.71 -10.35
#